data_AF-A0A8J6F2P8-F1
#
_entry.id   AF-A0A8J6F2P8-F1
#
_cell.length_a   1.000
_cell.length_b   1.000
_cell.length_c   1.000
_cell.angle_alpha   90.00
_cell.angle_beta   90.00
_cell.angle_gamma   90.00
#
_symmetry.space_group_name_H-M   'P 1'
#
loop_
_entity.id
_entity.type
_entity.pdbx_description
1 polymer ?
#
loop_
_entity_poly.entity_id
_entity_poly.type
_entity_poly.pdbx_seq_one_letter_code
_entity_poly.pdbx_strand_id
1 'polypeptide(L)'
;MRQMCSSSSQGTQQRTGQDINVLYMSSKVFYNGAYLFHQEKLLCEKTAPQYSFCGKKKGEFVLYNHPVKFGLPSLPKGEYFITLELLNEHNYKVVCANFTLYSKPAV
;
A
#
# COMPACT_ATOMS: atom_id res chain seq x y z
N MET A 1 -4.40 -7.85 -20.04
CA MET A 1 -5.57 -7.81 -19.13
C MET A 1 -5.16 -7.11 -17.84
N ARG A 2 -5.86 -6.05 -17.43
CA ARG A 2 -5.60 -5.36 -16.16
C ARG A 2 -6.28 -6.16 -15.04
N GLN A 3 -5.53 -6.94 -14.26
CA GLN A 3 -6.10 -7.51 -13.03
C GLN A 3 -6.26 -6.37 -12.02
N MET A 4 -7.51 -5.95 -11.79
CA MET A 4 -7.87 -5.07 -10.69
C MET A 4 -7.70 -5.81 -9.36
N CYS A 5 -7.22 -5.12 -8.31
CA CYS A 5 -7.25 -5.64 -6.94
C CYS A 5 -8.70 -5.97 -6.56
N SER A 6 -9.05 -7.25 -6.44
CA SER A 6 -10.27 -7.71 -5.81
C SER A 6 -9.98 -7.95 -4.32
N SER A 7 -10.10 -6.91 -3.51
CA SER A 7 -9.89 -6.97 -2.06
C SER A 7 -11.14 -7.46 -1.33
N SER A 8 -11.02 -8.53 -0.53
CA SER A 8 -12.10 -9.10 0.30
C SER A 8 -11.78 -9.09 1.81
N SER A 9 -10.98 -8.14 2.31
CA SER A 9 -10.72 -8.00 3.75
C SER A 9 -11.27 -6.68 4.29
N GLN A 10 -12.37 -6.78 5.05
CA GLN A 10 -12.81 -5.74 5.99
C GLN A 10 -12.21 -6.07 7.36
N GLY A 11 -11.19 -5.32 7.80
CA GLY A 11 -10.61 -5.46 9.15
C GLY A 11 -9.21 -4.86 9.29
N THR A 12 -8.88 -4.32 10.47
CA THR A 12 -7.56 -3.78 10.84
C THR A 12 -6.51 -4.86 11.14
N GLN A 13 -6.91 -6.12 11.13
CA GLN A 13 -6.07 -7.28 11.39
C GLN A 13 -6.13 -8.23 10.20
N GLN A 14 -5.00 -8.43 9.52
CA GLN A 14 -4.93 -9.31 8.36
C GLN A 14 -3.92 -10.44 8.61
N ARG A 15 -4.33 -11.69 8.32
CA ARG A 15 -3.39 -12.81 8.30
C ARG A 15 -2.54 -12.72 7.05
N THR A 16 -1.25 -12.98 7.21
CA THR A 16 -0.29 -13.01 6.11
C THR A 16 -0.52 -14.27 5.25
N GLY A 17 -0.76 -14.08 3.96
CA GLY A 17 -0.84 -15.20 3.01
C GLY A 17 0.53 -15.77 2.64
N GLN A 18 1.60 -15.00 2.91
CA GLN A 18 2.98 -15.24 2.51
C GLN A 18 3.94 -14.77 3.61
N ASP A 19 5.18 -15.24 3.56
CA ASP A 19 6.27 -14.68 4.38
C ASP A 19 6.59 -13.25 3.96
N ILE A 20 6.95 -12.41 4.95
CA ILE A 20 7.23 -10.98 4.80
C ILE A 20 8.67 -10.68 5.26
N ASN A 21 9.65 -11.46 4.79
CA ASN A 21 11.06 -11.21 5.12
C ASN A 21 11.59 -9.98 4.36
N VAL A 22 11.12 -9.81 3.12
CA VAL A 22 11.30 -8.61 2.30
C VAL A 22 9.91 -8.14 1.86
N LEU A 23 9.69 -6.83 1.82
CA LEU A 23 8.40 -6.28 1.41
C LEU A 23 8.59 -5.00 0.62
N TYR A 24 8.08 -4.98 -0.60
CA TYR A 24 8.02 -3.83 -1.48
C TYR A 24 6.60 -3.29 -1.51
N MET A 25 6.48 -1.96 -1.44
CA MET A 25 5.23 -1.25 -1.65
C MET A 25 5.25 -0.63 -3.03
N SER A 26 4.30 -1.04 -3.88
CA SER A 26 4.07 -0.52 -5.22
C SER A 26 2.81 0.35 -5.19
N SER A 27 2.94 1.63 -5.49
CA SER A 27 1.82 2.59 -5.48
C SER A 27 1.67 3.26 -6.84
N LYS A 28 0.46 3.26 -7.39
CA LYS A 28 0.12 3.93 -8.65
C LYS A 28 -0.98 4.93 -8.39
N VAL A 29 -0.76 6.18 -8.76
CA VAL A 29 -1.68 7.28 -8.51
C VAL A 29 -2.19 7.84 -9.83
N PHE A 30 -3.50 8.00 -9.91
CA PHE A 30 -4.19 8.65 -11.00
C PHE A 30 -4.93 9.87 -10.45
N TYR A 31 -4.96 10.96 -11.22
CA TYR A 31 -5.67 12.19 -10.90
C TYR A 31 -6.66 12.50 -12.03
N ASN A 32 -7.95 12.57 -11.70
CA ASN A 32 -9.05 12.75 -12.65
C ASN A 32 -8.94 11.79 -13.87
N GLY A 33 -8.57 10.53 -13.60
CA GLY A 33 -8.40 9.49 -14.62
C GLY A 33 -7.06 9.49 -15.36
N ALA A 34 -6.26 10.56 -15.27
CA ALA A 34 -4.92 10.63 -15.85
C ALA A 34 -3.88 10.00 -14.92
N TYR A 35 -2.95 9.23 -15.45
CA TYR A 35 -1.83 8.70 -14.67
C TYR A 35 -0.94 9.84 -14.19
N LEU A 36 -0.72 9.91 -12.87
CA LEU A 36 0.07 10.96 -12.23
C LEU A 36 1.51 10.47 -12.01
N PHE A 37 1.67 9.40 -11.22
CA PHE A 37 2.97 8.78 -10.97
C PHE A 37 2.85 7.34 -10.45
N HIS A 38 3.99 6.65 -10.44
CA HIS A 38 4.18 5.36 -9.81
C HIS A 38 5.41 5.44 -8.90
N GLN A 39 5.29 4.93 -7.69
CA GLN A 39 6.39 4.84 -6.74
C GLN A 39 6.49 3.42 -6.19
N GLU A 40 7.73 2.93 -6.10
CA GLU A 40 8.07 1.73 -5.37
C GLU A 40 8.93 2.08 -4.16
N LYS A 41 8.65 1.45 -3.02
CA LYS A 41 9.41 1.65 -1.78
C LYS A 41 9.66 0.32 -1.09
N LEU A 42 10.90 0.07 -0.70
CA LEU A 42 11.25 -1.03 0.18
C LEU A 42 10.79 -0.72 1.60
N LEU A 43 9.90 -1.55 2.15
CA LEU A 43 9.41 -1.43 3.54
C LEU A 43 10.20 -2.35 4.48
N CYS A 44 10.43 -3.60 4.06
CA CYS A 44 11.15 -4.58 4.89
C CYS A 44 12.44 -5.01 4.21
N GLU A 45 13.54 -4.83 4.94
CA GLU A 45 14.85 -5.39 4.62
C GLU A 45 15.17 -6.54 5.57
N LYS A 46 15.85 -7.58 5.08
CA LYS A 46 16.21 -8.75 5.89
C LYS A 46 17.13 -8.39 7.06
N THR A 47 18.06 -7.46 6.85
CA THR A 47 19.15 -7.16 7.78
C THR A 47 18.94 -5.89 8.60
N ALA A 48 17.99 -5.04 8.19
CA ALA A 48 17.70 -3.76 8.84
C ALA A 48 16.18 -3.45 8.79
N PRO A 49 15.35 -4.23 9.51
CA PRO A 49 13.90 -4.04 9.46
C PRO A 49 13.49 -2.69 10.08
N GLN A 50 12.84 -1.84 9.29
CA GLN A 50 12.37 -0.52 9.73
C GLN A 50 11.00 -0.56 10.43
N TYR A 51 10.22 -1.62 10.19
CA TYR A 51 8.88 -1.78 10.75
C TYR A 51 8.77 -3.07 11.55
N SER A 52 7.96 -3.05 12.62
CA SER A 52 7.76 -4.19 13.52
C SER A 52 7.05 -5.39 12.86
N PHE A 53 6.39 -5.19 11.72
CA PHE A 53 5.74 -6.28 10.98
C PHE A 53 6.70 -7.01 10.01
N CYS A 54 7.94 -6.56 9.85
CA CYS A 54 8.91 -7.25 9.02
C CYS A 54 9.32 -8.59 9.66
N GLY A 55 9.55 -9.61 8.82
CA GLY A 55 9.91 -10.96 9.27
C GLY A 55 8.71 -11.84 9.67
N LYS A 56 7.49 -11.32 9.61
CA LYS A 56 6.26 -12.09 9.87
C LYS A 56 6.13 -13.25 8.89
N LYS A 57 5.85 -14.44 9.44
CA LYS A 57 5.65 -15.69 8.71
C LYS A 57 4.22 -15.81 8.23
N LYS A 58 4.03 -16.60 7.17
CA LYS A 58 2.70 -16.98 6.67
C LYS A 58 1.80 -17.47 7.80
N GLY A 59 0.58 -16.93 7.86
CA GLY A 59 -0.44 -17.28 8.85
C GLY A 59 -0.43 -16.42 10.12
N GLU A 60 0.63 -15.64 10.37
CA GLU A 60 0.66 -14.67 11.46
C GLU A 60 -0.24 -13.47 11.19
N PHE A 61 -0.67 -12.79 12.25
CA PHE A 61 -1.41 -11.55 12.13
C PHE A 61 -0.48 -10.34 12.09
N VAL A 62 -0.79 -9.40 11.21
CA VAL A 62 -0.13 -8.09 11.14
C VAL A 62 -1.11 -7.02 11.62
N LEU A 63 -0.63 -6.16 12.53
CA LEU A 63 -1.29 -4.92 12.94
C LEU A 63 -0.41 -3.76 12.49
N TYR A 64 -1.00 -2.81 11.79
CA TYR A 64 -0.29 -1.62 11.33
C TYR A 64 -1.05 -0.36 11.74
N ASN A 65 -0.45 0.40 12.64
CA ASN A 65 -0.94 1.70 13.09
C ASN A 65 0.16 2.71 12.84
N HIS A 66 0.15 3.35 11.67
CA HIS A 66 1.08 4.43 11.37
C HIS A 66 0.34 5.60 10.73
N PRO A 67 0.60 6.84 11.15
CA PRO A 67 0.01 8.00 10.52
C PRO A 67 0.49 8.10 9.08
N VAL A 68 -0.46 8.17 8.14
CA VAL A 68 -0.16 8.45 6.74
C VAL A 68 -0.02 9.96 6.58
N LYS A 69 1.20 10.42 6.30
CA LYS A 69 1.47 11.83 5.95
C LYS A 69 1.69 11.93 4.45
N PHE A 70 0.90 12.76 3.79
CA PHE A 70 1.16 13.14 2.40
C PHE A 70 2.22 14.25 2.40
N GLY A 71 3.31 14.07 1.65
CA GLY A 71 4.40 15.06 1.54
C GLY A 71 4.05 16.29 0.70
N LEU A 72 2.76 16.56 0.45
CA LEU A 72 2.29 17.66 -0.37
C LEU A 72 1.72 18.76 0.53
N PRO A 73 2.15 20.02 0.39
CA PRO A 73 1.64 21.14 1.20
C PRO A 73 0.15 21.39 0.96
N SER A 74 -0.34 21.09 -0.25
CA SER A 74 -1.77 21.12 -0.58
C SER A 74 -2.07 20.12 -1.70
N LEU A 75 -3.12 19.31 -1.54
CA LEU A 75 -3.64 18.44 -2.59
C LEU A 75 -4.61 19.22 -3.48
N PRO A 76 -4.37 19.33 -4.81
CA PRO A 76 -5.34 19.91 -5.74
C PRO A 76 -6.74 19.33 -5.57
N LYS A 77 -7.76 20.14 -5.84
CA LYS A 77 -9.15 19.68 -5.84
C LYS A 77 -9.34 18.66 -6.96
N GLY A 78 -9.92 17.52 -6.65
CA GLY A 78 -10.26 16.51 -7.64
C GLY A 78 -10.36 15.11 -7.07
N GLU A 79 -10.44 14.15 -7.97
CA GLU A 79 -10.50 12.73 -7.65
C GLU A 79 -9.13 12.09 -7.85
N TYR A 80 -8.66 11.40 -6.83
CA TYR A 80 -7.45 10.60 -6.87
C TYR A 80 -7.82 9.13 -6.75
N PHE A 81 -7.34 8.32 -7.69
CA PHE A 81 -7.42 6.87 -7.60
C PHE A 81 -6.03 6.32 -7.34
N ILE A 82 -5.89 5.53 -6.27
CA ILE A 82 -4.62 5.00 -5.81
C ILE A 82 -4.72 3.48 -5.76
N THR A 83 -3.86 2.79 -6.50
CA THR A 83 -3.65 1.35 -6.33
C THR A 83 -2.41 1.13 -5.48
N LEU A 84 -2.56 0.37 -4.41
CA LEU A 84 -1.49 -0.01 -3.49
C LEU A 84 -1.33 -1.53 -3.50
N GLU A 85 -0.11 -2.00 -3.77
CA GLU A 85 0.26 -3.41 -3.71
C GLU A 85 1.44 -3.58 -2.77
N LEU A 86 1.37 -4.59 -1.89
CA LEU A 86 2.51 -5.04 -1.09
C LEU A 86 2.99 -6.37 -1.65
N LEU A 87 4.25 -6.44 -2.04
CA LEU A 87 4.88 -7.57 -2.73
C LEU A 87 6.01 -8.13 -1.87
N ASN A 88 6.09 -9.45 -1.71
CA ASN A 88 7.20 -10.07 -0.99
C ASN A 88 8.43 -10.31 -1.90
N GLU A 89 9.47 -10.99 -1.39
CA GLU A 89 10.69 -11.32 -2.13
C GLU A 89 10.47 -12.13 -3.43
N HIS A 90 9.32 -12.77 -3.56
CA HIS A 90 8.95 -13.59 -4.72
C HIS A 90 7.93 -12.89 -5.63
N ASN A 91 7.69 -11.59 -5.45
CA ASN A 91 6.66 -10.81 -6.15
C ASN A 91 5.22 -11.30 -5.93
N TYR A 92 4.97 -12.09 -4.87
CA TYR A 92 3.60 -12.44 -4.50
C TYR A 92 2.92 -11.25 -3.82
N LYS A 93 1.68 -10.94 -4.25
CA LYS A 93 0.85 -9.92 -3.61
C LYS A 93 0.41 -10.39 -2.23
N VAL A 94 0.96 -9.73 -1.21
CA VAL A 94 0.58 -9.91 0.20
C VAL A 94 -0.68 -9.09 0.51
N VAL A 95 -0.75 -7.87 -0.01
CA VAL A 95 -1.90 -6.96 0.11
C VAL A 95 -2.11 -6.27 -1.23
N CYS A 96 -3.37 -6.05 -1.60
CA CYS A 96 -3.78 -5.31 -2.79
C CYS A 96 -5.00 -4.47 -2.39
N ALA A 97 -4.92 -3.16 -2.53
CA ALA A 97 -6.00 -2.26 -2.16
C ALA A 97 -6.13 -1.13 -3.19
N ASN A 98 -7.37 -0.76 -3.47
CA ASN A 98 -7.69 0.43 -4.24
C ASN A 98 -8.31 1.47 -3.32
N PHE A 99 -7.84 2.70 -3.41
CA PHE A 99 -8.37 3.83 -2.68
C PHE A 99 -8.86 4.88 -3.66
N THR A 100 -10.01 5.47 -3.36
CA THR A 100 -10.50 6.66 -4.04
C THR A 100 -10.55 7.78 -3.02
N LEU A 101 -9.88 8.89 -3.33
CA LEU A 101 -9.80 10.06 -2.47
C LEU A 101 -10.39 11.27 -3.22
N TYR A 102 -11.37 11.91 -2.60
CA TYR A 102 -11.94 13.17 -3.09
C TYR A 102 -11.34 14.33 -2.31
N SER A 103 -10.47 15.10 -2.95
CA SER A 103 -9.85 16.28 -2.34
C SER A 103 -10.72 17.52 -2.55
N LYS A 104 -10.93 18.29 -1.48
CA LYS A 104 -11.48 19.65 -1.52
C LYS A 104 -10.38 20.62 -1.04
N PRO A 105 -10.32 21.84 -1.60
CA PRO A 105 -9.41 22.87 -1.08
C PRO A 105 -9.71 23.13 0.40
N ALA A 106 -8.67 23.34 1.20
CA ALA A 106 -8.84 23.92 2.53
C ALA A 106 -9.38 25.35 2.34
N VAL A 107 -10.55 25.62 2.93
CA VAL A 107 -11.17 26.95 3.00
C VAL A 107 -10.54 27.74 4.12
#